data_AF-A0A920E0M5-F1
#
_entry.id   AF-A0A920E0M5-F1
#
_cell.length_a   1.000
_cell.length_b   1.000
_cell.length_c   1.000
_cell.angle_alpha   90.00
_cell.angle_beta   90.00
_cell.angle_gamma   90.00
#
_symmetry.space_group_name_H-M   'P 1'
#
loop_
_entity.id
_entity.type
_entity.pdbx_description
1 polymer ?
#
loop_
_entity_poly.entity_id
_entity_poly.type
_entity_poly.pdbx_seq_one_letter_code
_entity_poly.pdbx_strand_id
1 'polypeptide(L)' 'MKGNKPRSNYLKILINGILMGTANKIPGVSGGLVAIAIGFYEELIYSLKRLDKIALKYLFEGKFKDF' A
#
# COMPACT_ATOMS: atom_id res chain seq x y z
N MET A 1 30.78 19.03 20.12
CA MET A 1 30.58 17.57 20.29
C MET A 1 30.37 16.95 18.91
N LYS A 2 31.40 16.31 18.33
CA LYS A 2 31.36 15.77 16.96
C LYS A 2 31.05 14.28 17.05
N GLY A 3 29.77 13.95 16.86
CA GLY A 3 29.27 12.57 16.93
C GLY A 3 30.03 11.64 15.98
N ASN A 4 30.47 10.50 16.50
CA ASN A 4 31.12 9.43 15.78
C ASN A 4 30.29 9.04 14.55
N LYS A 5 30.77 9.37 13.35
CA LYS A 5 30.22 8.78 12.12
C LYS A 5 30.70 7.33 12.07
N PRO A 6 29.82 6.32 12.17
CA PRO A 6 30.25 4.95 11.94
C PRO A 6 30.82 4.86 10.52
N ARG A 7 31.95 4.17 10.34
CA ARG A 7 32.49 3.84 9.01
C ARG A 7 31.36 3.23 8.20
N SER A 8 30.81 4.02 7.28
CA SER A 8 29.67 3.59 6.51
C SER A 8 30.14 2.49 5.57
N ASN A 9 29.76 1.25 5.85
CA ASN A 9 29.97 0.17 4.90
C ASN A 9 29.21 0.56 3.63
N TYR A 10 29.93 0.92 2.58
CA TYR A 10 29.36 1.29 1.28
C TYR A 10 28.35 0.26 0.78
N LEU A 11 28.56 -1.02 1.11
CA LEU A 11 27.61 -2.11 0.86
C LEU A 11 26.25 -1.90 1.56
N LYS A 12 26.24 -1.43 2.81
CA LYS A 12 25.00 -1.10 3.53
C LYS A 12 24.31 0.11 2.91
N ILE A 13 25.06 1.13 2.47
CA ILE A 13 24.47 2.28 1.73
C ILE A 13 23.83 1.79 0.43
N LEU A 14 24.52 0.94 -0.33
CA LEU A 14 24.03 0.41 -1.59
C LEU A 14 22.73 -0.39 -1.41
N ILE A 15 22.68 -1.30 -0.42
CA ILE A 15 21.48 -2.07 -0.08
C ILE A 15 20.33 -1.14 0.33
N ASN A 16 20.61 -0.17 1.20
CA ASN A 16 19.59 0.80 1.61
C ASN A 16 19.10 1.66 0.44
N GLY A 17 19.99 2.03 -0.49
CA GLY A 17 19.64 2.77 -1.71
C GLY A 17 18.79 1.95 -2.68
N ILE A 18 19.06 0.65 -2.82
CA ILE A 18 18.23 -0.26 -3.61
C ILE A 18 16.86 -0.44 -2.95
N LEU A 19 16.80 -0.66 -1.63
CA LEU A 19 15.54 -0.80 -0.89
C LEU A 19 14.69 0.47 -0.99
N MET A 20 15.30 1.63 -0.79
CA MET A 20 14.63 2.92 -0.96
C MET A 20 14.21 3.16 -2.40
N GLY A 21 15.04 2.78 -3.38
CA GLY A 21 14.75 2.87 -4.81
C GLY A 21 13.61 1.96 -5.24
N THR A 22 13.49 0.75 -4.71
CA THR A 22 12.38 -0.17 -4.98
C THR A 22 11.10 0.28 -4.28
N ALA A 23 11.19 0.74 -3.03
CA ALA A 23 10.06 1.38 -2.34
C ALA A 23 9.56 2.61 -3.12
N ASN A 24 10.48 3.41 -3.69
CA ASN A 24 10.20 4.54 -4.59
C ASN A 24 10.02 4.15 -6.06
N LYS A 25 10.10 2.87 -6.44
CA LYS A 25 9.68 2.37 -7.77
C LYS A 25 8.26 1.79 -7.73
N ILE A 26 7.75 1.51 -6.53
CA ILE A 26 6.34 1.23 -6.25
C ILE A 26 5.66 2.38 -5.45
N PRO A 27 5.85 3.69 -5.75
CA PRO A 27 4.98 4.73 -5.26
C PRO A 27 3.84 4.84 -6.28
N GLY A 28 2.65 4.41 -5.88
CA GLY A 28 1.50 4.47 -6.77
C GLY A 28 1.33 3.26 -7.69
N VAL A 29 1.75 2.06 -7.26
CA VAL A 29 1.09 0.86 -7.78
C VAL A 29 -0.34 0.91 -7.27
N SER A 30 -1.21 1.48 -8.08
CA SER A 30 -2.64 1.54 -7.78
C SER A 30 -3.12 0.10 -7.62
N GLY A 31 -3.91 -0.17 -6.58
CA GLY A 31 -4.48 -1.50 -6.37
C GLY A 31 -5.21 -2.04 -7.61
N GLY A 32 -5.67 -1.14 -8.50
CA GLY A 32 -6.21 -1.49 -9.81
C GLY A 32 -5.21 -2.16 -10.76
N LEU A 33 -3.96 -1.69 -10.87
CA LEU A 33 -2.94 -2.34 -11.72
C LEU A 33 -2.53 -3.71 -11.17
N VAL A 34 -2.44 -3.84 -9.84
CA VAL A 34 -2.18 -5.13 -9.17
C VAL A 34 -3.34 -6.09 -9.43
N ALA A 35 -4.58 -5.61 -9.30
CA ALA A 35 -5.76 -6.43 -9.52
C ALA A 35 -5.88 -6.89 -10.98
N ILE A 36 -5.44 -6.08 -11.95
CA ILE A 36 -5.35 -6.47 -13.35
C ILE A 36 -4.26 -7.53 -13.55
N ALA A 37 -3.05 -7.31 -13.00
CA ALA A 37 -1.93 -8.24 -13.13
C ALA A 37 -2.21 -9.62 -12.49
N ILE A 38 -2.95 -9.66 -11.39
CA ILE A 38 -3.34 -10.89 -10.68
C ILE A 38 -4.65 -11.48 -11.25
N GLY A 39 -5.35 -10.75 -12.12
CA GLY A 39 -6.54 -11.24 -12.82
C GLY A 39 -7.85 -11.21 -12.02
N PHE A 40 -7.87 -10.63 -10.81
CA PHE A 40 -9.09 -10.49 -9.99
C PHE A 40 -9.75 -9.10 -10.11
N TYR A 41 -9.30 -8.28 -11.08
CA TYR A 41 -9.84 -6.92 -11.27
C TYR A 41 -11.35 -6.89 -11.46
N GLU A 42 -11.92 -7.83 -12.21
CA GLU A 42 -13.37 -7.91 -12.41
C GLU A 42 -14.12 -8.14 -11.09
N GLU A 43 -13.59 -9.03 -10.25
CA GLU A 43 -14.16 -9.35 -8.94
C GLU A 43 -14.04 -8.15 -7.97
N LEU A 44 -12.92 -7.43 -8.03
CA LEU A 44 -12.70 -6.19 -7.27
C LEU A 44 -13.71 -5.11 -7.65
N ILE A 45 -13.87 -4.82 -8.95
CA ILE A 45 -14.79 -3.79 -9.42
C ILE A 45 -16.25 -4.19 -9.16
N TYR A 46 -16.60 -5.47 -9.33
CA TYR A 46 -17.93 -5.97 -8.99
C TYR A 46 -18.25 -5.79 -7.50
N SER A 47 -17.28 -6.07 -6.63
CA SER A 47 -17.40 -5.88 -5.18
C SER A 47 -17.53 -4.40 -4.82
N LEU A 48 -16.71 -3.54 -5.43
CA LEU A 48 -16.81 -2.08 -5.27
C LEU A 48 -18.15 -1.52 -5.76
N LYS A 49 -18.69 -2.05 -6.86
CA LYS A 49 -20.00 -1.64 -7.39
C LYS A 49 -21.15 -1.98 -6.43
N ARG A 50 -20.99 -3.01 -5.60
CA ARG A 50 -21.94 -3.38 -4.54
C ARG A 50 -21.77 -2.55 -3.26
N LEU A 51 -20.70 -1.76 -3.12
CA LEU A 51 -20.57 -0.82 -2.02
C LEU A 51 -21.56 0.32 -2.21
N ASP A 52 -22.71 0.20 -1.56
CA ASP A 52 -23.74 1.22 -1.57
C ASP A 52 -23.44 2.33 -0.54
N LYS A 53 -24.04 3.50 -0.71
CA LYS A 53 -23.98 4.64 0.22
C LYS A 53 -24.46 4.25 1.62
N ILE A 54 -25.35 3.26 1.72
CA ILE A 54 -25.82 2.69 2.97
C ILE A 54 -24.68 1.95 3.68
N ALA A 55 -23.91 1.13 2.97
CA ALA A 55 -22.74 0.45 3.53
C ALA A 55 -21.66 1.45 3.96
N LEU A 56 -21.46 2.51 3.18
CA LEU A 56 -20.55 3.60 3.54
C LEU A 56 -21.02 4.34 4.79
N LYS A 57 -22.33 4.63 4.90
CA LYS A 57 -22.92 5.25 6.09
C LYS A 57 -22.75 4.36 7.32
N TYR A 58 -23.00 3.06 7.23
CA TYR A 58 -22.77 2.12 8.34
C TYR A 58 -21.30 2.02 8.74
N LEU A 59 -20.38 2.06 7.77
CA LEU A 59 -18.95 2.07 8.01
C LEU A 59 -18.53 3.32 8.81
N PHE A 60 -19.01 4.50 8.43
CA PHE A 60 -18.72 5.75 9.16
C PHE A 60 -19.45 5.86 10.50
N GLU A 61 -20.62 5.24 10.64
CA GLU A 61 -21.32 5.12 11.93
C GLU A 61 -20.69 4.08 12.86
N GLY A 62 -19.70 3.29 12.40
CA GLY A 62 -19.00 2.29 13.21
C GLY A 62 -19.92 1.16 13.72
N LYS A 63 -21.07 0.97 13.07
CA LYS A 63 -22.08 -0.03 13.44
C LYS A 63 -21.68 -1.40 12.90
N PHE A 64 -20.67 -2.00 13.52
CA PHE A 64 -20.29 -3.40 13.30
C PHE A 64 -21.09 -4.37 14.18
N LYS A 65 -22.15 -3.89 14.86
CA LYS A 65 -22.89 -4.64 15.88
C LYS A 65 -24.19 -5.28 15.39
N ASP A 66 -24.61 -5.01 14.15
CA ASP A 66 -25.85 -5.55 13.55
C ASP A 66 -25.57 -6.54 12.40
N PHE A 67 -24.34 -7.04 12.32
CA PHE A 67 -23.91 -8.09 11.38
C PHE A 67 -23.46 -9.31 12.18
#